data_AF-A0A1M6SY42-F1
#
_entry.id   AF-A0A1M6SY42-F1
#
_cell.length_a   1.000
_cell.length_b   1.000
_cell.length_c   1.000
_cell.angle_alpha   90.00
_cell.angle_beta   90.00
_cell.angle_gamma   90.00
#
_symmetry.space_group_name_H-M   'P 1'
#
loop_
_entity.id
_entity.type
_entity.pdbx_description
1 polymer ?
#
loop_
_entity_poly.entity_id
_entity_poly.type
_entity_poly.pdbx_seq_one_letter_code
_entity_poly.pdbx_strand_id
1 'polypeptide(L)' 'MTRPDTPTSTYRRSPRQRRRAEITEALLDGLEALIQRHRGLHTDDGDALHAELVAAEVAHQLAITRSALQRTPAV' A
#
# COMPACT_ATOMS: atom_id res chain seq x y z
N MET A 1 35.33 -11.04 -34.17
CA MET A 1 35.03 -11.67 -32.86
C MET A 1 34.96 -10.56 -31.84
N THR A 2 33.76 -10.23 -31.32
CA THR A 2 33.41 -9.70 -29.98
C THR A 2 31.94 -9.25 -30.06
N ARG A 3 31.01 -10.08 -29.53
CA ARG A 3 29.64 -9.65 -29.21
C ARG A 3 29.73 -8.83 -27.92
N PRO A 4 29.14 -7.64 -27.83
CA PRO A 4 29.01 -6.98 -26.53
C PRO A 4 28.09 -7.82 -25.65
N ASP A 5 28.64 -8.29 -24.53
CA ASP A 5 27.89 -8.86 -23.43
C ASP A 5 26.78 -7.88 -23.04
N THR A 6 25.53 -8.30 -23.26
CA THR A 6 24.36 -7.58 -22.78
C THR A 6 24.38 -7.73 -21.26
N PRO A 7 24.37 -6.65 -20.45
CA PRO A 7 24.21 -6.80 -19.02
C PRO A 7 22.89 -7.53 -18.78
N THR A 8 23.04 -8.79 -18.41
CA THR A 8 21.95 -9.70 -18.13
C THR A 8 21.31 -9.26 -16.83
N SER A 9 19.98 -9.34 -16.77
CA SER A 9 19.21 -9.34 -15.52
C SER A 9 18.96 -8.00 -14.83
N THR A 10 18.21 -7.11 -15.47
CA THR A 10 17.35 -6.19 -14.71
C THR A 10 16.07 -6.93 -14.29
N TYR A 11 16.04 -7.44 -13.06
CA TYR A 11 14.82 -7.59 -12.24
C TYR A 11 13.54 -8.06 -12.96
N ARG A 12 13.49 -9.30 -13.46
CA ARG A 12 12.18 -9.90 -13.75
C ARG A 12 11.52 -10.25 -12.41
N ARG A 13 10.86 -9.27 -11.78
CA ARG A 13 10.07 -9.49 -10.57
C ARG A 13 9.19 -10.71 -10.79
N SER A 14 9.30 -11.68 -9.87
CA SER A 14 8.44 -12.86 -9.90
C SER A 14 6.97 -12.42 -9.84
N PRO A 15 6.02 -13.20 -10.38
CA PRO A 15 4.59 -12.88 -10.27
C PRO A 15 4.16 -12.57 -8.83
N ARG A 16 4.77 -13.25 -7.84
CA ARG A 16 4.56 -13.00 -6.41
C ARG A 16 5.08 -11.62 -5.98
N GLN A 17 6.28 -11.23 -6.38
CA GLN A 17 6.82 -9.89 -6.12
C GLN A 17 5.98 -8.79 -6.75
N ARG A 18 5.44 -9.01 -7.96
CA ARG A 18 4.50 -8.08 -8.59
C ARG A 18 3.22 -7.96 -7.78
N ARG A 19 2.63 -9.10 -7.40
CA ARG A 19 1.41 -9.12 -6.58
C ARG A 19 1.58 -8.42 -5.23
N ARG A 20 2.73 -8.58 -4.57
CA ARG A 20 3.04 -7.85 -3.33
C ARG A 20 3.20 -6.35 -3.54
N ALA A 21 3.78 -5.94 -4.67
CA ALA A 21 3.87 -4.53 -5.04
C ALA A 21 2.47 -3.93 -5.27
N GLU A 22 1.60 -4.62 -6.02
CA GLU A 22 0.19 -4.22 -6.21
C GLU A 22 -0.56 -4.06 -4.89
N ILE A 23 -0.37 -5.00 -3.95
CA ILE A 23 -0.98 -4.91 -2.61
C ILE A 23 -0.46 -3.68 -1.83
N THR A 24 0.81 -3.33 -2.00
CA THR A 24 1.42 -2.17 -1.34
C THR A 24 0.92 -0.86 -1.96
N GLU A 25 0.84 -0.79 -3.29
CA GLU A 25 0.28 0.35 -4.03
C GLU A 25 -1.17 0.59 -3.62
N ALA A 26 -1.99 -0.47 -3.56
CA ALA A 26 -3.38 -0.36 -3.11
C ALA A 26 -3.53 0.17 -1.67
N LEU A 27 -2.61 -0.18 -0.76
CA LEU A 27 -2.60 0.40 0.59
C LEU A 27 -2.29 1.90 0.53
N LEU A 28 -1.30 2.32 -0.26
CA LEU A 28 -0.91 3.72 -0.38
C LEU A 28 -2.05 4.56 -0.97
N ASP A 29 -2.71 4.08 -2.03
CA ASP A 29 -3.87 4.73 -2.63
C ASP A 29 -5.02 4.88 -1.62
N GLY A 30 -5.28 3.83 -0.82
CA GLY A 30 -6.30 3.85 0.23
C GLY A 30 -6.00 4.86 1.34
N LEU A 31 -4.74 4.94 1.77
CA LEU A 31 -4.30 5.93 2.76
C LEU A 31 -4.37 7.36 2.23
N GLU A 32 -4.00 7.58 0.96
CA GLU A 32 -4.13 8.89 0.32
C GLU A 32 -5.59 9.33 0.24
N ALA A 33 -6.50 8.44 -0.19
CA ALA A 33 -7.93 8.72 -0.24
C ALA A 33 -8.50 9.05 1.14
N LEU A 34 -8.05 8.35 2.20
CA LEU A 34 -8.44 8.63 3.58
C LEU A 34 -8.00 10.03 4.02
N ILE A 35 -6.74 10.40 3.76
CA ILE A 35 -6.21 11.72 4.10
C ILE A 35 -6.97 12.83 3.36
N GLN A 36 -7.27 12.64 2.07
CA GLN A 36 -8.02 13.65 1.30
C GLN A 36 -9.43 13.84 1.85
N ARG A 37 -10.11 12.74 2.20
CA ARG A 37 -11.43 12.81 2.85
C ARG A 37 -11.36 13.52 4.20
N HIS A 38 -10.35 13.20 5.01
CA HIS A 38 -10.15 13.83 6.33
C HIS A 38 -9.89 15.33 6.22
N ARG A 39 -9.03 15.76 5.28
CA ARG A 39 -8.76 17.18 5.03
C ARG A 39 -10.03 17.95 4.63
N GLY A 40 -10.96 17.31 3.93
CA GLY A 40 -12.25 17.91 3.59
C GLY A 40 -13.27 17.94 4.73
N LEU A 41 -13.05 17.19 5.82
CA LEU A 41 -14.00 17.03 6.93
C LEU A 41 -13.59 17.78 8.20
N HIS A 42 -12.35 18.27 8.30
CA HIS A 42 -11.89 19.07 9.43
C HIS A 42 -12.78 20.31 9.62
N THR A 43 -13.70 20.20 10.57
CA THR A 43 -14.61 21.24 11.04
C THR A 43 -14.48 21.24 12.57
N ASP A 44 -14.35 22.44 13.14
CA ASP A 44 -13.67 22.76 14.42
C ASP A 44 -14.20 22.06 15.70
N ASP A 45 -15.28 21.27 15.62
CA ASP A 45 -16.06 20.83 16.80
C ASP A 45 -15.99 19.32 17.11
N GLY A 46 -15.05 18.55 16.55
CA GLY A 46 -15.08 17.07 16.66
C GLY A 46 -13.75 16.31 16.69
N ASP A 47 -12.62 16.94 17.01
CA ASP A 47 -11.27 16.39 16.75
C ASP A 47 -10.97 15.02 17.39
N ALA A 48 -11.43 14.74 18.62
CA ALA A 48 -11.11 13.48 19.29
C ALA A 48 -11.83 12.27 18.67
N LEU A 49 -13.15 12.38 18.46
CA LEU A 49 -13.94 11.33 17.79
C LEU A 49 -13.47 11.18 16.33
N HIS A 50 -13.10 12.29 15.68
CA HIS A 50 -12.58 12.27 14.32
C HIS A 50 -11.24 11.52 14.23
N ALA A 51 -10.32 11.75 15.18
CA ALA A 51 -9.06 11.03 15.26
C ALA A 51 -9.26 9.52 15.51
N GLU A 52 -10.23 9.13 16.34
CA GLU A 52 -10.57 7.73 16.56
C GLU A 52 -11.11 7.05 15.30
N LEU A 53 -11.96 7.73 14.52
CA LEU A 53 -12.47 7.21 13.24
C LEU A 53 -11.35 7.02 12.21
N VAL A 54 -10.42 7.98 12.14
CA VAL A 54 -9.23 7.84 11.28
C VAL A 54 -8.38 6.66 11.72
N ALA A 55 -8.12 6.53 13.02
CA ALA A 55 -7.32 5.43 13.55
C ALA A 55 -7.97 4.07 13.26
N ALA A 56 -9.30 3.97 13.39
CA ALA A 56 -10.05 2.76 13.05
C ALA A 56 -9.94 2.41 11.56
N GLU A 57 -10.06 3.40 10.67
CA GLU A 57 -9.95 3.18 9.23
C GLU A 57 -8.52 2.79 8.82
N VAL A 58 -7.50 3.45 9.36
CA VAL A 58 -6.09 3.05 9.14
C VAL A 58 -5.85 1.62 9.62
N ALA A 59 -6.34 1.26 10.81
CA ALA A 59 -6.21 -0.09 11.35
C ALA A 59 -6.90 -1.12 10.43
N HIS A 60 -8.07 -0.78 9.88
CA HIS A 60 -8.80 -1.61 8.93
C HIS A 60 -8.00 -1.83 7.62
N GLN A 61 -7.49 -0.76 7.01
CA GLN A 61 -6.67 -0.83 5.79
C GLN A 61 -5.41 -1.68 6.01
N LEU A 62 -4.75 -1.52 7.17
CA LEU A 62 -3.60 -2.34 7.55
C LEU A 62 -3.97 -3.81 7.74
N ALA A 63 -5.11 -4.12 8.36
CA ALA A 63 -5.57 -5.48 8.56
C ALA A 63 -5.88 -6.19 7.23
N ILE A 64 -6.54 -5.51 6.30
CA ILE A 64 -6.79 -6.02 4.94
C ILE A 64 -5.47 -6.28 4.23
N THR A 65 -4.56 -5.30 4.25
CA THR A 65 -3.26 -5.41 3.57
C THR A 65 -2.43 -6.55 4.13
N ARG A 66 -2.34 -6.68 5.46
CA ARG A 66 -1.63 -7.78 6.12
C ARG A 66 -2.21 -9.13 5.73
N SER A 67 -3.54 -9.26 5.70
CA SER A 67 -4.22 -10.49 5.28
C SER A 67 -3.92 -10.84 3.82
N ALA A 68 -3.90 -9.84 2.93
CA ALA A 68 -3.54 -10.03 1.52
C ALA A 68 -2.07 -10.45 1.33
N LEU A 69 -1.16 -9.84 2.09
CA LEU A 69 0.27 -10.19 2.09
C LEU A 69 0.53 -11.58 2.66
N GLN A 70 -0.19 -12.01 3.70
CA GLN A 70 -0.10 -13.37 4.25
C GLN A 70 -0.52 -14.43 3.23
N ARG A 71 -1.51 -14.12 2.39
CA ARG A 71 -1.91 -14.98 1.26
C ARG A 71 -0.93 -14.94 0.08
N THR A 72 0.07 -14.06 0.10
CA THR A 72 1.08 -13.89 -0.95
C THR A 72 2.49 -14.03 -0.37
N PRO A 73 2.93 -15.27 -0.07
CA PRO A 73 4.23 -15.52 0.57
C PRO A 73 5.39 -14.94 -0.25
N ALA A 74 6.40 -14.42 0.46
CA ALA A 74 7.54 -13.72 -0.11
C ALA A 74 8.63 -14.66 -0.65
N VAL A 75 8.57 -15.95 -0.30
CA VAL A 75 9.54 -17.00 -0.63
C VAL A 75 8.80 -18.15 -1.30
#